data_AF-A0A952UG90-F1
#
_entry.id   AF-A0A952UG90-F1
#
_cell.length_a   1.000
_cell.length_b   1.000
_cell.length_c   1.000
_cell.angle_alpha   90.00
_cell.angle_beta   90.00
_cell.angle_gamma   90.00
#
_symmetry.space_group_name_H-M   'P 1'
#
loop_
_entity.id
_entity.type
_entity.pdbx_description
1 polymer ?
#
loop_
_entity_poly.entity_id
_entity_poly.type
_entity_poly.pdbx_seq_one_letter_code
_entity_poly.pdbx_strand_id
1 'polypeptide(L)'
;MARQSLGDLLGKVEEPTPPKVLEPAPEPQIASAPIADPRPERVPVARPSRPKTVAAPRPADELPTYLKLVRKETRLREDQQNQLTLQARRLNRAKSAGTPRITDNTLIRIAVDLLLERIETARGDDESAILASVRKP
;
A
#
# COMPACT_ATOMS: atom_id res chain seq x y z
N MET A 1 38.25 -22.51 3.10
CA MET A 1 37.56 -21.93 4.27
C MET A 1 36.06 -22.08 4.05
N ALA A 2 35.40 -22.91 4.85
CA ALA A 2 34.00 -23.29 4.68
C ALA A 2 33.07 -22.20 5.24
N ARG A 3 32.03 -21.83 4.47
CA ARG A 3 30.98 -20.90 4.90
C ARG A 3 30.03 -21.65 5.83
N GLN A 4 29.91 -21.20 7.08
CA GLN A 4 28.93 -21.72 8.04
C GLN A 4 27.51 -21.43 7.54
N SER A 5 26.60 -22.37 7.78
CA SER A 5 25.21 -22.26 7.37
C SER A 5 24.46 -21.37 8.35
N LEU A 6 23.53 -20.56 7.83
CA LEU A 6 22.73 -19.62 8.62
C LEU A 6 21.87 -20.30 9.70
N GLY A 7 21.65 -21.62 9.59
CA GLY A 7 20.95 -22.42 10.59
C GLY A 7 21.75 -22.67 11.88
N ASP A 8 23.07 -22.51 11.85
CA ASP A 8 23.92 -22.73 13.02
C ASP A 8 23.99 -21.50 13.95
N LEU A 9 23.58 -20.32 13.46
CA LEU A 9 23.59 -19.04 14.20
C LEU A 9 22.25 -18.67 14.85
N LEU A 10 21.16 -19.30 14.43
CA LEU A 10 19.82 -19.08 14.97
C LEU A 10 19.46 -20.27 15.83
N GLY A 11 19.68 -20.12 17.14
CA GLY A 11 19.39 -21.13 18.15
C GLY A 11 18.04 -21.82 17.94
N LYS A 12 18.07 -23.15 18.11
CA LYS A 12 16.94 -24.07 17.94
C LYS A 12 15.68 -23.53 18.65
N VAL A 13 14.73 -23.03 17.87
CA VAL A 13 13.37 -22.76 18.35
C VAL A 13 12.68 -24.12 18.42
N GLU A 14 12.43 -24.62 19.64
CA GLU A 14 11.54 -25.76 19.85
C GLU A 14 10.14 -25.40 19.34
N GLU A 15 9.67 -26.15 18.35
CA GLU A 15 8.28 -26.08 17.89
C GLU A 15 7.37 -26.73 18.94
N PRO A 16 6.27 -26.09 19.36
CA PRO A 16 5.33 -26.70 20.30
C PRO A 16 4.61 -27.88 19.63
N THR A 17 4.69 -29.05 20.27
CA THR A 17 4.01 -30.28 19.87
C THR A 17 2.50 -30.09 19.64
N PRO A 18 1.94 -30.53 18.50
CA PRO A 18 0.50 -30.51 18.27
C PRO A 18 -0.21 -31.55 19.17
N PRO A 19 -1.43 -31.27 19.67
CA PRO A 19 -2.18 -32.23 20.46
C PRO A 19 -2.60 -33.45 19.63
N LYS A 20 -2.46 -34.62 20.26
CA LYS A 20 -2.76 -35.95 19.74
C LYS A 20 -4.24 -36.10 19.42
N VAL A 21 -4.58 -36.14 18.12
CA VAL A 21 -5.91 -36.49 17.62
C VAL A 21 -6.09 -38.00 17.71
N LEU A 22 -7.18 -38.45 18.34
CA LEU A 22 -7.64 -39.84 18.30
C LEU A 22 -8.26 -40.16 16.93
N GLU A 23 -7.97 -41.33 16.38
CA GLU A 23 -8.68 -41.96 15.26
C GLU A 23 -8.81 -43.48 15.53
N PRO A 24 -9.72 -44.26 14.89
CA PRO A 24 -10.72 -43.88 13.86
C PRO A 24 -12.13 -44.53 14.04
N ALA A 25 -13.12 -44.07 13.25
CA ALA A 25 -14.29 -44.87 12.85
C ALA A 25 -14.53 -44.69 11.33
N PRO A 26 -15.00 -45.71 10.59
CA PRO A 26 -14.69 -45.89 9.17
C PRO A 26 -15.52 -45.02 8.22
N GLU A 27 -14.86 -44.51 7.18
CA GLU A 27 -15.40 -43.68 6.11
C GLU A 27 -16.21 -44.47 5.06
N PRO A 28 -17.32 -43.93 4.52
CA PRO A 28 -17.81 -44.34 3.22
C PRO A 28 -16.91 -43.76 2.11
N GLN A 29 -16.21 -44.66 1.42
CA GLN A 29 -15.30 -44.38 0.31
C GLN A 29 -16.05 -43.74 -0.87
N ILE A 30 -15.75 -42.47 -1.16
CA ILE A 30 -16.08 -41.84 -2.45
C ILE A 30 -14.81 -41.89 -3.30
N ALA A 31 -14.84 -42.73 -4.33
CA ALA A 31 -13.75 -42.95 -5.26
C ALA A 31 -13.32 -41.63 -5.93
N SER A 32 -12.01 -41.37 -5.90
CA SER A 32 -11.35 -40.28 -6.61
C SER A 32 -11.30 -40.55 -8.12
N ALA A 33 -11.96 -39.72 -8.92
CA ALA A 33 -11.62 -39.53 -10.33
C ALA A 33 -10.84 -38.21 -10.46
N PRO A 34 -9.63 -38.18 -11.05
CA PRO A 34 -8.95 -36.94 -11.33
C PRO A 34 -9.62 -36.24 -12.52
N ILE A 35 -10.33 -35.14 -12.26
CA ILE A 35 -10.70 -34.19 -13.32
C ILE A 35 -9.44 -33.39 -13.64
N ALA A 36 -8.80 -33.72 -14.77
CA ALA A 36 -7.71 -32.93 -15.32
C ALA A 36 -8.29 -31.60 -15.84
N ASP A 37 -7.98 -30.50 -15.16
CA ASP A 37 -8.15 -29.15 -15.73
C ASP A 37 -7.02 -28.88 -16.74
N PRO A 38 -7.31 -28.70 -18.04
CA PRO A 38 -6.31 -28.18 -18.96
C PRO A 38 -6.23 -26.66 -18.74
N ARG A 39 -5.46 -26.22 -17.75
CA ARG A 39 -5.10 -24.82 -17.64
C ARG A 39 -4.16 -24.51 -18.82
N PRO A 40 -4.54 -23.65 -19.78
CA PRO A 40 -3.62 -23.28 -20.84
C PRO A 40 -2.43 -22.57 -20.21
N GLU A 41 -1.25 -23.12 -20.46
CA GLU A 41 0.05 -22.60 -20.03
C GLU A 41 0.18 -21.18 -20.60
N ARG A 42 0.01 -20.17 -19.73
CA ARG A 42 0.18 -18.77 -20.14
C ARG A 42 1.67 -18.53 -20.35
N VAL A 43 2.11 -18.66 -21.59
CA VAL A 43 3.40 -18.12 -22.03
C VAL A 43 3.50 -16.64 -21.62
N PRO A 44 4.54 -16.24 -20.85
CA PRO A 44 4.70 -14.85 -20.46
C PRO A 44 5.13 -14.06 -21.70
N VAL A 45 4.18 -13.34 -22.30
CA VAL A 45 4.50 -12.34 -23.32
C VAL A 45 5.30 -11.24 -22.64
N ALA A 46 6.60 -11.18 -22.93
CA ALA A 46 7.51 -10.16 -22.45
C ALA A 46 6.98 -8.78 -22.87
N ARG A 47 6.53 -7.98 -21.89
CA ARG A 47 6.20 -6.57 -22.13
C ARG A 47 7.51 -5.84 -22.46
N PRO A 48 7.58 -5.04 -23.54
CA PRO A 48 8.76 -4.25 -23.84
C PRO A 48 9.02 -3.29 -22.67
N SER A 49 10.23 -3.35 -22.10
CA SER A 49 10.65 -2.45 -21.04
C SER A 49 10.73 -1.04 -21.60
N ARG A 50 9.77 -0.18 -21.23
CA ARG A 50 9.84 1.25 -21.51
C ARG A 50 11.19 1.79 -20.99
N PRO A 51 11.97 2.52 -21.80
CA PRO A 51 13.24 3.08 -21.36
C PRO A 51 12.98 3.98 -20.14
N LYS A 52 13.64 3.66 -19.02
CA LYS A 52 13.61 4.51 -17.83
C LYS A 52 14.34 5.80 -18.18
N THR A 53 13.60 6.89 -18.36
CA THR A 53 14.17 8.23 -18.39
C THR A 53 14.90 8.42 -17.07
N VAL A 54 16.23 8.42 -17.10
CA VAL A 54 17.06 8.59 -15.90
C VAL A 54 16.86 10.02 -15.44
N ALA A 55 16.20 10.20 -14.29
CA ALA A 55 16.06 11.50 -13.67
C ALA A 55 17.45 12.07 -13.37
N ALA A 56 17.64 13.37 -13.61
CA ALA A 56 18.89 14.07 -13.32
C ALA A 56 19.38 13.77 -11.88
N PRO A 57 20.70 13.66 -11.66
CA PRO A 57 21.26 13.35 -10.36
C PRO A 57 20.81 14.41 -9.34
N ARG A 58 20.10 13.96 -8.29
CA ARG A 58 19.79 14.80 -7.15
C ARG A 58 21.08 15.05 -6.36
N PRO A 59 21.28 16.26 -5.80
CA PRO A 59 22.41 16.51 -4.91
C PRO A 59 22.41 15.46 -3.79
N ALA A 60 23.58 14.84 -3.57
CA ALA A 60 23.72 13.64 -2.74
C ALA A 60 23.32 13.85 -1.26
N ASP A 61 23.33 15.10 -0.80
CA ASP A 61 23.17 15.45 0.61
C ASP A 61 21.70 15.69 1.03
N GLU A 62 20.74 15.72 0.11
CA GLU A 62 19.34 15.95 0.49
C GLU A 62 18.58 14.64 0.76
N LEU A 63 18.13 14.46 2.00
CA LEU A 63 17.24 13.37 2.37
C LEU A 63 15.99 13.37 1.47
N PRO A 64 15.59 12.21 0.91
CA PRO A 64 14.32 12.08 0.21
C PRO A 64 13.14 12.56 1.04
N THR A 65 12.16 13.22 0.41
CA THR A 65 10.99 13.78 1.10
C THR A 65 10.25 12.77 1.98
N TYR A 66 10.15 11.51 1.57
CA TYR A 66 9.44 10.49 2.35
C TYR A 66 10.14 10.14 3.67
N LEU A 67 11.45 10.34 3.79
CA LEU A 67 12.18 10.15 5.05
C LEU A 67 11.99 11.33 6.02
N LYS A 68 11.49 12.47 5.52
CA LYS A 68 11.14 13.64 6.33
C LYS A 68 9.71 13.54 6.90
N LEU A 69 8.94 12.52 6.52
CA LEU A 69 7.52 12.38 6.86
C LEU A 69 7.26 11.11 7.70
N VAL A 70 6.26 11.15 8.56
CA VAL A 70 5.82 9.99 9.35
C VAL A 70 4.74 9.22 8.59
N ARG A 71 4.82 7.89 8.61
CA ARG A 71 3.81 7.04 7.97
C ARG A 71 2.53 7.00 8.80
N LYS A 72 1.40 7.28 8.15
CA LYS A 72 0.04 7.14 8.72
C LYS A 72 -0.82 6.34 7.75
N GLU A 73 -1.52 5.33 8.27
CA GLU A 73 -2.52 4.58 7.51
C GLU A 73 -3.87 5.31 7.59
N THR A 74 -4.58 5.45 6.47
CA THR A 74 -5.89 6.10 6.41
C THR A 74 -6.76 5.40 5.38
N ARG A 75 -8.02 5.11 5.75
CA ARG A 75 -9.02 4.59 4.83
C ARG A 75 -9.77 5.76 4.22
N LEU A 76 -9.85 5.78 2.89
CA LEU A 76 -10.57 6.79 2.12
C LEU A 76 -11.71 6.13 1.36
N ARG A 77 -12.82 6.85 1.19
CA ARG A 77 -13.90 6.41 0.31
C ARG A 77 -13.42 6.35 -1.14
N GLU A 78 -14.08 5.53 -1.95
CA GLU A 78 -13.71 5.33 -3.36
C GLU A 78 -13.79 6.62 -4.18
N ASP A 79 -14.84 7.43 -3.96
CA ASP A 79 -15.02 8.72 -4.60
C ASP A 79 -13.86 9.68 -4.27
N GLN A 80 -13.42 9.71 -3.00
CA GLN A 80 -12.28 10.51 -2.57
C GLN A 80 -10.99 10.08 -3.26
N GLN A 81 -10.71 8.78 -3.34
CA GLN A 81 -9.52 8.25 -4.02
C GLN A 81 -9.50 8.64 -5.50
N ASN A 82 -10.64 8.44 -6.18
CA ASN A 82 -10.79 8.80 -7.59
C ASN A 82 -10.58 10.31 -7.82
N GLN A 83 -11.18 11.15 -6.97
CA GLN A 83 -11.01 12.60 -7.05
C GLN A 83 -9.56 13.03 -6.80
N LEU A 84 -8.89 12.48 -5.78
CA LEU A 84 -7.48 12.78 -5.50
C LEU A 84 -6.60 12.45 -6.71
N THR A 85 -6.77 11.26 -7.29
CA THR A 85 -6.01 10.85 -8.47
C THR A 85 -6.28 11.77 -9.67
N LEU A 86 -7.53 12.15 -9.93
CA LEU A 86 -7.90 13.06 -11.02
C LEU A 86 -7.29 14.46 -10.84
N GLN A 87 -7.42 15.03 -9.64
CA GLN A 87 -6.88 16.35 -9.34
C GLN A 87 -5.35 16.35 -9.35
N ALA A 88 -4.70 15.31 -8.81
CA ALA A 88 -3.25 15.17 -8.89
C ALA A 88 -2.79 15.15 -10.35
N ARG A 89 -3.45 14.40 -11.25
CA ARG A 89 -3.12 14.39 -12.69
C ARG A 89 -3.33 15.77 -13.32
N ARG A 90 -4.44 16.44 -13.04
CA ARG A 90 -4.70 17.81 -13.51
C ARG A 90 -3.59 18.77 -13.09
N LEU A 91 -3.25 18.79 -11.81
CA LEU A 91 -2.22 19.68 -11.25
C LEU A 91 -0.83 19.36 -11.80
N ASN A 92 -0.48 18.08 -11.99
CA ASN A 92 0.78 17.70 -12.62
C ASN A 92 0.89 18.11 -14.09
N ARG A 93 -0.23 18.26 -14.82
CA ARG A 93 -0.22 18.79 -16.19
C ARG A 93 -0.06 20.31 -16.22
N ALA A 94 -0.57 20.99 -15.20
CA ALA A 94 -0.54 22.45 -15.13
C ALA A 94 0.77 23.01 -14.52
N LYS A 95 1.48 22.22 -13.71
CA LYS A 95 2.71 22.67 -13.04
C LYS A 95 3.88 22.83 -14.02
N SER A 96 4.83 23.70 -13.65
CA SER A 96 6.07 23.91 -14.41
C SER A 96 6.93 22.64 -14.49
N ALA A 97 7.69 22.51 -15.59
CA ALA A 97 8.67 21.46 -15.77
C ALA A 97 9.74 21.49 -14.65
N GLY A 98 10.31 20.33 -14.31
CA GLY A 98 11.34 20.21 -13.27
C GLY A 98 10.85 20.28 -11.82
N THR A 99 9.58 20.59 -11.58
CA THR A 99 9.01 20.63 -10.23
C THR A 99 8.76 19.22 -9.65
N PRO A 100 8.73 19.03 -8.31
CA PRO A 100 8.35 17.77 -7.68
C PRO A 100 6.96 17.27 -8.10
N ARG A 101 6.79 15.95 -8.21
CA ARG A 101 5.50 15.33 -8.58
C ARG A 101 4.46 15.56 -7.48
N ILE A 102 3.27 16.01 -7.87
CA ILE A 102 2.13 16.11 -6.96
C ILE A 102 1.46 14.74 -6.90
N THR A 103 1.21 14.24 -5.69
CA THR A 103 0.60 12.92 -5.45
C THR A 103 -0.63 13.06 -4.56
N ASP A 104 -1.42 12.00 -4.47
CA ASP A 104 -2.57 11.92 -3.55
C ASP A 104 -2.12 12.24 -2.11
N ASN A 105 -0.98 11.69 -1.67
CA ASN A 105 -0.39 12.02 -0.36
C ASN A 105 0.01 13.50 -0.21
N THR A 106 0.29 14.22 -1.30
CA THR A 106 0.55 15.67 -1.24
C THR A 106 -0.75 16.42 -1.02
N LEU A 107 -1.82 16.03 -1.71
CA LEU A 107 -3.14 16.63 -1.55
C LEU A 107 -3.75 16.32 -0.17
N ILE A 108 -3.55 15.10 0.34
CA ILE A 108 -3.99 14.71 1.69
C ILE A 108 -3.30 15.58 2.75
N ARG A 109 -1.98 15.79 2.65
CA ARG A 109 -1.26 16.67 3.57
C ARG A 109 -1.81 18.10 3.56
N ILE A 110 -2.02 18.67 2.37
CA ILE A 110 -2.63 20.00 2.22
C ILE A 110 -4.04 20.04 2.82
N ALA A 111 -4.87 19.02 2.59
CA ALA A 111 -6.20 18.94 3.15
C ALA A 111 -6.19 18.86 4.69
N VAL A 112 -5.20 18.16 5.27
CA VAL A 112 -5.00 18.11 6.72
C VAL A 112 -4.60 19.48 7.25
N ASP A 113 -3.66 20.18 6.61
CA ASP A 113 -3.27 21.53 7.02
C ASP A 113 -4.48 22.49 7.03
N LEU A 114 -5.27 22.48 5.95
CA LEU A 114 -6.50 23.29 5.84
C LEU A 114 -7.57 22.92 6.89
N LEU A 115 -7.66 21.64 7.28
CA LEU A 115 -8.56 21.20 8.33
C LEU A 115 -8.07 21.69 9.71
N LEU A 116 -6.78 21.57 9.98
CA LEU A 116 -6.17 21.99 11.25
C LEU A 116 -6.27 23.49 11.46
N GLU A 117 -6.16 24.30 10.40
CA GLU A 117 -6.40 25.75 10.44
C GLU A 117 -7.81 26.11 10.93
N ARG A 118 -8.79 25.22 10.76
CA ARG A 118 -10.21 25.45 11.07
C ARG A 118 -10.73 24.59 12.20
N ILE A 119 -9.88 23.82 12.86
CA ILE A 119 -10.33 22.78 13.80
C ILE A 119 -11.07 23.38 15.01
N GLU A 120 -10.74 24.62 15.39
CA GLU A 120 -11.40 25.34 16.49
C GLU A 120 -12.89 25.62 16.23
N THR A 121 -13.29 25.69 14.96
CA THR A 121 -14.70 25.88 14.56
C THR A 121 -15.42 24.55 14.33
N ALA A 122 -14.71 23.41 14.42
CA ALA A 122 -15.30 22.09 14.22
C ALA A 122 -16.30 21.75 15.34
N ARG A 123 -17.48 21.27 14.97
CA ARG A 123 -18.56 20.89 15.88
C ARG A 123 -19.30 19.65 15.36
N GLY A 124 -19.89 18.88 16.28
CA GLY A 124 -20.68 17.68 15.99
C GLY A 124 -19.98 16.38 16.37
N ASP A 125 -20.75 15.29 16.38
CA ASP A 125 -20.32 14.00 16.94
C ASP A 125 -20.00 12.95 15.86
N ASP A 126 -20.22 13.29 14.58
CA ASP A 126 -19.95 12.42 13.44
C ASP A 126 -19.18 13.15 12.32
N GLU A 127 -18.65 12.37 11.37
CA GLU A 127 -17.87 12.88 10.25
C GLU A 127 -18.64 13.93 9.43
N SER A 128 -19.94 13.74 9.23
CA SER A 128 -20.75 14.60 8.35
C SER A 128 -21.03 15.95 9.00
N ALA A 129 -21.37 15.96 10.29
CA ALA A 129 -21.58 17.17 11.08
C ALA A 129 -20.29 17.97 11.22
N ILE A 130 -19.18 17.29 11.54
CA ILE A 130 -17.85 17.93 11.63
C ILE A 130 -17.48 18.55 10.27
N LEU A 131 -17.61 17.80 9.17
CA LEU A 131 -17.34 18.31 7.82
C LEU A 131 -18.20 19.53 7.46
N ALA A 132 -19.50 19.50 7.81
CA ALA A 132 -20.40 20.61 7.55
C ALA A 132 -19.99 21.87 8.32
N SER A 133 -19.51 21.72 9.56
CA SER A 133 -19.07 22.85 10.39
C SER A 133 -17.81 23.55 9.85
N VAL A 134 -16.81 22.79 9.37
CA VAL A 134 -15.53 23.35 8.88
C VAL A 134 -15.56 23.84 7.42
N ARG A 135 -16.64 23.53 6.69
CA ARG A 135 -16.80 23.89 5.27
C ARG A 135 -17.14 25.36 5.04
N LYS A 136 -17.78 26.03 5.99
CA LYS A 136 -18.17 27.43 5.84
C LYS A 136 -17.00 28.33 6.26
N PRO A 137 -16.65 29.35 5.45
CA PRO A 137 -15.63 30.33 5.81
C PRO A 137 -16.06 31.20 6.99
#